data_AF-A0A0Q5Z8U5-F1
#
_entry.id   AF-A0A0Q5Z8U5-F1
#
_cell.length_a   1.000
_cell.length_b   1.000
_cell.length_c   1.000
_cell.angle_alpha   90.00
_cell.angle_beta   90.00
_cell.angle_gamma   90.00
#
_symmetry.space_group_name_H-M   'P 1'
#
loop_
_entity.id
_entity.type
_entity.pdbx_description
1 polymer ?
#
loop_
_entity_poly.entity_id
_entity_poly.type
_entity_poly.pdbx_seq_one_letter_code
_entity_poly.pdbx_strand_id
1 'polypeptide(L)'
;MGSVALQRDDNVVPFRRLGSPPPGATPAPSALAARRGDQRALMDAVYATGTLAVAAGDRETKLIASRLQVYGFLVVEEVTDAGTFRRLRPSEAIRARTERPWRVSKASHATGDGPSVTIPAVDGFLFDQPA
;
A
#
# COMPACT_ATOMS: atom_id res chain seq x y z
N MET A 1 5.37 -52.32 4.94
CA MET A 1 4.34 -51.64 5.76
C MET A 1 5.10 -50.79 6.78
N GLY A 2 5.67 -49.65 6.43
CA GLY A 2 4.98 -48.38 6.18
C GLY A 2 5.25 -47.43 7.36
N SER A 3 6.52 -47.10 7.60
CA SER A 3 6.95 -46.25 8.71
C SER A 3 6.65 -44.78 8.37
N VAL A 4 5.65 -44.20 9.03
CA VAL A 4 5.32 -42.78 8.91
C VAL A 4 6.48 -41.96 9.46
N ALA A 5 7.20 -41.30 8.56
CA ALA A 5 8.21 -40.32 8.92
C ALA A 5 7.55 -39.18 9.68
N LEU A 6 7.99 -38.94 10.91
CA LEU A 6 7.73 -37.71 11.65
C LEU A 6 8.33 -36.55 10.86
N GLN A 7 7.46 -35.87 10.10
CA GLN A 7 7.74 -34.60 9.47
C GLN A 7 8.02 -33.59 10.58
N ARG A 8 9.30 -33.27 10.80
CA ARG A 8 9.71 -32.15 11.63
C ARG A 8 9.29 -30.87 10.91
N ASP A 9 8.37 -30.13 11.52
CA ASP A 9 8.07 -28.74 11.16
C ASP A 9 9.32 -27.87 11.31
N ASP A 10 10.12 -27.82 10.24
CA ASP A 10 11.30 -26.95 10.09
C ASP A 10 10.88 -25.57 9.53
N ASN A 11 9.83 -24.98 10.11
CA ASN A 11 9.30 -23.68 9.70
C ASN A 11 9.77 -22.57 10.66
N VAL A 12 11.06 -22.55 10.96
CA VAL A 12 11.71 -21.47 11.68
C VAL A 12 12.70 -20.81 10.73
N VAL A 13 12.34 -19.64 10.21
CA VAL A 13 13.27 -18.82 9.42
C VAL A 13 14.28 -18.21 10.40
N PRO A 14 15.57 -18.60 10.38
CA PRO A 14 16.55 -17.95 11.23
C PRO A 14 16.70 -16.50 10.79
N PHE A 15 16.50 -15.56 11.70
CA PHE A 15 16.87 -14.17 11.47
C PHE A 15 18.39 -14.15 11.25
N ARG A 16 18.82 -13.90 10.01
CA ARG A 16 20.23 -13.65 9.71
C ARG A 16 20.71 -12.50 10.59
N ARG A 17 21.44 -12.80 11.66
CA ARG A 17 22.32 -11.82 12.30
C ARG A 17 23.46 -11.56 11.32
N LEU A 18 23.27 -10.55 10.46
CA LEU A 18 24.41 -9.90 9.80
C LEU A 18 25.41 -9.56 10.91
N GLY A 19 26.64 -10.04 10.72
CA GLY A 19 27.70 -9.94 11.70
C GLY A 19 27.85 -8.53 12.26
N SER A 20 28.26 -8.46 13.53
CA SER A 20 28.57 -7.21 14.22
C SER A 20 29.42 -6.32 13.29
N PRO A 21 29.00 -5.09 13.00
CA PRO A 21 29.79 -4.20 12.17
C PRO A 21 31.12 -3.88 12.89
N PRO A 22 32.20 -3.61 12.12
CA PRO A 22 33.48 -3.23 12.69
C PRO A 22 33.35 -1.93 13.50
N PRO A 23 34.05 -1.80 14.64
CA PRO A 23 34.04 -0.56 15.42
C PRO A 23 34.64 0.57 14.56
N GLY A 24 33.81 1.55 14.20
CA GLY A 24 34.20 2.70 13.39
C GLY A 24 33.36 2.95 12.13
N ALA A 25 32.44 2.05 11.78
CA ALA A 25 31.45 2.35 10.74
C ALA A 25 30.40 3.33 11.29
N THR A 26 30.51 4.62 10.96
CA THR A 26 29.42 5.58 11.14
C THR A 26 28.19 5.00 10.44
N PRO A 27 27.07 4.76 11.13
CA PRO A 27 25.87 4.28 10.45
C PRO A 27 25.50 5.34 9.42
N ALA A 28 25.59 5.00 8.13
CA ALA A 28 25.03 5.82 7.07
C ALA A 28 23.61 6.23 7.50
N PRO A 29 23.19 7.50 7.26
CA PRO A 29 21.87 7.97 7.65
C PRO A 29 20.86 6.89 7.31
N SER A 30 20.27 6.30 8.34
CA SER A 30 19.63 4.98 8.22
C SER A 30 18.57 5.05 7.13
N ALA A 31 18.42 3.99 6.32
CA ALA A 31 17.40 3.93 5.26
C ALA A 31 15.98 4.29 5.75
N LEU A 32 15.73 4.20 7.06
CA LEU A 32 14.53 4.68 7.73
C LEU A 32 14.36 6.21 7.67
N ALA A 33 15.42 6.97 7.85
CA ALA A 33 15.42 8.44 7.77
C ALA A 33 15.13 8.91 6.34
N ALA A 34 15.73 8.26 5.34
CA ALA A 34 15.42 8.51 3.93
C ALA A 34 13.94 8.25 3.63
N ARG A 35 13.40 7.08 4.02
CA ARG A 35 11.98 6.75 3.85
C ARG A 35 11.03 7.73 4.52
N ARG A 36 11.39 8.24 5.72
CA ARG A 36 10.61 9.28 6.41
C ARG A 36 10.66 10.61 5.65
N GLY A 37 11.81 10.94 5.07
CA GLY A 37 12.00 12.08 4.18
C GLY A 37 11.09 11.99 2.96
N ASP A 38 11.08 10.85 2.27
CA ASP A 38 10.27 10.64 1.06
C ASP A 38 8.77 10.70 1.37
N GLN A 39 8.36 10.13 2.50
CA GLN A 39 6.99 10.24 2.99
C GLN A 39 6.58 11.70 3.25
N ARG A 40 7.46 12.48 3.90
CA ARG A 40 7.21 13.89 4.18
C ARG A 40 7.18 14.71 2.91
N ALA A 41 8.12 14.51 2.00
CA ALA A 41 8.16 15.20 0.72
C ALA A 41 6.89 14.95 -0.11
N LEU A 42 6.40 13.69 -0.13
CA LEU A 42 5.14 13.36 -0.81
C LEU A 42 3.93 14.05 -0.16
N MET A 43 3.86 14.05 1.18
CA MET A 43 2.83 14.78 1.91
C MET A 43 2.88 16.28 1.61
N ASP A 44 4.04 16.90 1.71
CA ASP A 44 4.23 18.34 1.47
C ASP A 44 3.81 18.71 0.04
N ALA A 45 4.21 17.92 -0.96
CA ALA A 45 3.83 18.14 -2.36
C ALA A 45 2.30 18.06 -2.59
N VAL A 46 1.64 17.04 -2.02
CA VAL A 46 0.18 16.87 -2.16
C VAL A 46 -0.58 17.94 -1.39
N TYR A 47 -0.14 18.30 -0.19
CA TYR A 47 -0.82 19.31 0.62
C TYR A 47 -0.59 20.74 0.11
N ALA A 48 0.53 21.02 -0.53
CA ALA A 48 0.79 22.30 -1.20
C ALA A 48 -0.01 22.43 -2.52
N THR A 49 -0.05 21.37 -3.33
CA THR A 49 -0.65 21.40 -4.69
C THR A 49 -2.11 20.96 -4.71
N GLY A 50 -2.59 20.32 -3.65
CA GLY A 50 -3.90 19.68 -3.55
C GLY A 50 -3.98 18.31 -4.22
N THR A 51 -3.29 18.14 -5.37
CA THR A 51 -3.16 16.86 -6.08
C THR A 51 -1.77 16.68 -6.70
N LEU A 52 -1.34 15.44 -6.90
CA LEU A 52 -0.05 15.08 -7.50
C LEU A 52 -0.24 13.93 -8.49
N ALA A 53 0.27 14.10 -9.71
CA ALA A 53 0.34 13.01 -10.69
C ALA A 53 1.59 12.16 -10.45
N VAL A 54 1.42 10.84 -10.41
CA VAL A 54 2.49 9.87 -10.19
C VAL A 54 2.59 8.97 -11.42
N ALA A 55 3.78 8.93 -12.02
CA ALA A 55 4.02 8.16 -13.23
C ALA A 55 3.84 6.65 -13.00
N ALA A 56 3.48 5.91 -14.07
CA ALA A 56 3.26 4.47 -13.99
C ALA A 56 4.49 3.71 -13.45
N GLY A 57 5.69 4.14 -13.84
CA GLY A 57 6.97 3.53 -13.47
C GLY A 57 7.51 3.90 -12.08
N ASP A 58 6.94 4.91 -11.42
CA ASP A 58 7.43 5.36 -10.11
C ASP A 58 6.88 4.50 -8.97
N ARG A 59 7.48 3.31 -8.83
CA ARG A 59 7.06 2.30 -7.85
C ARG A 59 7.28 2.75 -6.41
N GLU A 60 8.31 3.55 -6.16
CA GLU A 60 8.66 4.01 -4.83
C GLU A 60 7.62 5.00 -4.32
N THR A 61 7.31 6.04 -5.11
CA THR A 61 6.26 7.00 -4.76
C THR A 61 4.91 6.33 -4.61
N LYS A 62 4.58 5.35 -5.47
CA LYS A 62 3.32 4.57 -5.35
C LYS A 62 3.25 3.72 -4.08
N LEU A 63 4.34 3.12 -3.63
CA LEU A 63 4.38 2.38 -2.37
C LEU A 63 4.14 3.30 -1.18
N ILE A 64 4.77 4.49 -1.18
CA ILE A 64 4.58 5.49 -0.13
C ILE A 64 3.14 6.01 -0.17
N ALA A 65 2.61 6.35 -1.34
CA ALA A 65 1.23 6.80 -1.53
C ALA A 65 0.21 5.75 -1.05
N SER A 66 0.41 4.47 -1.39
CA SER A 66 -0.46 3.37 -0.93
C SER A 66 -0.45 3.22 0.59
N ARG A 67 0.73 3.37 1.22
CA ARG A 67 0.84 3.33 2.69
C ARG A 67 0.13 4.53 3.33
N LEU A 68 0.34 5.73 2.80
CA LEU A 68 -0.32 6.94 3.29
C LEU A 68 -1.84 6.90 3.09
N GLN A 69 -2.31 6.19 2.06
CA GLN A 69 -3.71 5.90 1.85
C GLN A 69 -4.27 4.95 2.92
N VAL A 70 -3.53 3.88 3.30
CA VAL A 70 -3.93 2.99 4.42
C VAL A 70 -4.06 3.79 5.72
N TYR A 71 -3.15 4.75 5.96
CA TYR A 71 -3.22 5.64 7.11
C TYR A 71 -4.35 6.67 7.03
N GLY A 72 -5.00 6.84 5.88
CA GLY A 72 -6.11 7.77 5.68
C GLY A 72 -5.69 9.21 5.40
N PHE A 73 -4.42 9.47 5.09
CA PHE A 73 -3.94 10.83 4.78
C PHE A 73 -4.19 11.22 3.32
N LEU A 74 -4.13 10.25 2.41
CA LEU A 74 -4.20 10.47 0.98
C LEU A 74 -5.28 9.59 0.33
N VAL A 75 -5.80 10.08 -0.80
CA VAL A 75 -6.63 9.30 -1.71
C VAL A 75 -5.83 9.03 -2.97
N VAL A 76 -5.89 7.80 -3.47
CA VAL A 76 -5.23 7.38 -4.70
C VAL A 76 -6.29 7.07 -5.75
N GLU A 77 -6.15 7.70 -6.91
CA GLU A 77 -6.96 7.47 -8.09
C GLU A 77 -6.06 6.96 -9.21
N GLU A 78 -6.51 5.94 -9.93
CA GLU A 78 -5.87 5.48 -11.16
C GLU A 78 -6.39 6.29 -12.35
N VAL A 79 -5.49 6.65 -13.26
CA VAL A 79 -5.87 7.23 -14.55
C VAL A 79 -6.04 6.08 -15.55
N THR A 80 -7.27 5.87 -16.02
CA THR A 80 -7.58 4.86 -17.02
C THR A 80 -7.13 5.31 -18.41
N ASP A 81 -7.10 4.41 -19.40
CA ASP A 81 -6.75 4.74 -20.80
C ASP A 81 -7.72 5.74 -21.43
N ALA A 82 -8.94 5.84 -20.89
CA ALA A 82 -9.95 6.81 -21.30
C ALA A 82 -9.76 8.20 -20.64
N GLY A 83 -8.71 8.39 -19.85
CA GLY A 83 -8.44 9.63 -19.11
C GLY A 83 -9.36 9.86 -17.90
N THR A 84 -10.13 8.86 -17.50
CA THR A 84 -11.00 8.95 -16.32
C THR A 84 -10.23 8.58 -15.05
N PHE A 85 -10.63 9.18 -13.93
CA PHE A 85 -10.04 8.89 -12.62
C PHE A 85 -10.89 7.86 -11.88
N ARG A 86 -10.27 6.73 -11.49
CA ARG A 86 -10.90 5.68 -10.68
C ARG A 86 -10.24 5.61 -9.31
N ARG A 87 -10.99 5.88 -8.25
CA ARG A 87 -10.49 5.73 -6.87
C ARG A 87 -10.13 4.26 -6.61
N LEU A 88 -8.88 4.02 -6.22
CA LEU A 88 -8.41 2.69 -5.83
C LEU A 88 -8.62 2.50 -4.34
N ARG A 89 -9.05 1.32 -3.90
CA ARG A 89 -8.95 0.94 -2.48
C ARG A 89 -7.49 0.66 -2.12
N PRO A 90 -7.12 0.67 -0.83
CA PRO A 90 -5.75 0.35 -0.43
C PRO A 90 -5.25 -0.99 -0.97
N SER A 91 -6.11 -2.03 -0.97
CA SER A 91 -5.78 -3.34 -1.52
C SER A 91 -5.59 -3.34 -3.04
N GLU A 92 -6.31 -2.47 -3.76
CA GLU A 92 -6.18 -2.30 -5.20
C GLU A 92 -4.93 -1.48 -5.55
N ALA A 93 -4.63 -0.41 -4.80
CA ALA A 93 -3.43 0.40 -4.98
C ALA A 93 -2.15 -0.45 -4.89
N ILE A 94 -2.06 -1.34 -3.88
CA ILE A 94 -0.92 -2.24 -3.76
C ILE A 94 -0.76 -3.15 -4.98
N ARG A 95 -1.85 -3.60 -5.61
CA ARG A 95 -1.84 -4.47 -6.80
C ARG A 95 -1.56 -3.70 -8.09
N ALA A 96 -2.23 -2.56 -8.30
CA ALA A 96 -2.16 -1.74 -9.50
C ALA A 96 -0.87 -0.90 -9.63
N ARG A 97 0.06 -1.02 -8.67
CA ARG A 97 1.26 -0.19 -8.56
C ARG A 97 2.15 -0.19 -9.81
N THR A 98 2.08 -1.21 -10.67
CA THR A 98 2.99 -1.38 -11.81
C THR A 98 2.43 -0.96 -13.17
N GLU A 99 1.13 -0.68 -13.29
CA GLU A 99 0.47 -0.74 -14.61
C GLU A 99 0.07 0.63 -15.16
N ARG A 100 -0.45 1.54 -14.32
CA ARG A 100 -1.08 2.78 -14.79
C ARG A 100 -0.63 4.01 -13.99
N PRO A 101 -0.63 5.22 -14.58
CA PRO A 101 -0.34 6.44 -13.84
C PRO A 101 -1.43 6.69 -12.78
N TRP A 102 -1.03 7.28 -11.67
CA TRP A 102 -1.94 7.59 -10.57
C TRP A 102 -2.06 9.10 -10.37
N ARG A 103 -3.16 9.51 -9.76
CA ARG A 103 -3.37 10.82 -9.19
C ARG A 103 -3.58 10.66 -7.69
N VAL A 104 -2.78 11.37 -6.91
CA VAL A 104 -2.83 11.34 -5.45
C VAL A 104 -3.39 12.67 -4.98
N SER A 105 -4.36 12.66 -4.08
CA SER A 105 -5.03 13.86 -3.58
C SER A 105 -5.16 13.85 -2.06
N LYS A 106 -5.36 15.03 -1.48
CA LYS A 106 -5.57 15.20 -0.04
C LYS A 106 -6.88 14.51 0.39
N ALA A 107 -6.87 13.77 1.49
CA ALA A 107 -8.07 13.12 2.00
C ALA A 107 -9.17 14.09 2.50
N SER A 108 -8.88 15.39 2.68
CA SER A 108 -9.80 16.39 3.22
C SER A 108 -11.04 16.71 2.36
N HIS A 109 -11.17 16.14 1.15
CA HIS A 109 -12.39 16.25 0.34
C HIS A 109 -13.22 14.96 0.30
N ALA A 110 -12.79 13.89 0.95
CA ALA A 110 -13.56 12.64 1.05
C ALA A 110 -14.39 12.55 2.34
N THR A 111 -14.69 13.68 2.99
CA THR A 111 -15.69 13.74 4.06
C THR A 111 -17.09 13.68 3.42
N GLY A 112 -17.51 12.46 3.11
CA GLY A 112 -18.82 12.10 2.57
C GLY A 112 -18.86 10.63 2.19
N ASP A 113 -17.73 10.11 1.73
CA ASP A 113 -17.52 8.69 1.42
C ASP A 113 -16.27 8.25 2.17
N GLY A 114 -16.48 7.56 3.31
CA GLY A 114 -15.46 6.72 3.92
C GLY A 114 -14.93 5.67 2.94
N PRO A 115 -14.32 4.56 3.36
CA PRO A 115 -14.14 3.43 2.45
C PRO A 115 -15.52 2.85 2.11
N SER A 116 -16.27 3.55 1.26
CA SER A 116 -17.57 3.10 0.81
C SER A 116 -17.31 1.90 -0.06
N VAL A 117 -17.48 0.76 0.57
CA VAL A 117 -17.67 -0.46 -0.14
C VAL A 117 -18.99 -0.26 -0.87
N THR A 118 -18.95 0.08 -2.16
CA THR A 118 -20.07 -0.24 -3.04
C THR A 118 -20.20 -1.75 -3.01
N ILE A 119 -20.98 -2.25 -2.05
CA ILE A 119 -21.50 -3.61 -2.07
C ILE A 119 -22.49 -3.57 -3.24
N PRO A 120 -22.25 -4.28 -4.36
CA PRO A 120 -23.30 -4.43 -5.35
C PRO A 120 -24.49 -5.03 -4.61
N ALA A 121 -25.65 -4.37 -4.70
CA ALA A 121 -26.92 -4.90 -4.20
C ALA A 121 -27.28 -6.14 -5.04
N VAL A 122 -26.64 -7.27 -4.74
CA VAL A 122 -27.18 -8.58 -5.06
C VAL A 122 -28.12 -8.88 -3.91
N ASP A 123 -29.42 -8.66 -4.18
CA ASP A 123 -30.51 -9.15 -3.35
C ASP A 123 -30.38 -10.67 -3.23
N GLY A 124 -30.04 -11.12 -2.02
CA GLY A 124 -29.82 -12.53 -1.72
C GLY A 124 -29.01 -12.68 -0.43
N PHE A 125 -29.62 -12.35 0.70
CA PHE A 125 -29.01 -12.55 2.02
C PHE A 125 -28.56 -14.01 2.19
N LEU A 126 -27.29 -14.18 2.57
CA LEU A 126 -26.60 -15.44 2.85
C LEU A 126 -27.13 -16.19 4.09
N PHE A 127 -28.17 -15.68 4.77
CA PHE A 127 -28.59 -16.18 6.09
C PHE A 127 -30.01 -16.73 6.16
N ASP A 128 -30.75 -16.82 5.05
CA ASP A 128 -32.06 -17.46 5.07
C ASP A 128 -32.00 -18.81 4.34
N GLN A 129 -31.75 -19.85 5.12
CA GLN A 129 -31.87 -21.23 4.66
C GLN A 129 -32.98 -21.88 5.49
N PRO A 130 -34.21 -22.00 4.97
CA PRO A 130 -35.27 -22.71 5.66
C PRO A 130 -35.01 -24.23 5.60
N ALA A 131 -35.23 -24.90 6.72
CA ALA A 131 -35.49 -26.34 6.78
C ALA A 131 -37.00 -26.54 6.98
#